data_AF-A0A914RCL0-F1
#
_entry.id   AF-A0A914RCL0-F1
#
_cell.length_a   1.000
_cell.length_b   1.000
_cell.length_c   1.000
_cell.angle_alpha   90.00
_cell.angle_beta   90.00
_cell.angle_gamma   90.00
#
_symmetry.space_group_name_H-M   'P 1'
#
loop_
_entity.id
_entity.type
_entity.pdbx_description
1 polymer ?
#
loop_
_entity_poly.entity_id
_entity_poly.type
_entity_poly.pdbx_seq_one_letter_code
_entity_poly.pdbx_strand_id
1 'polypeptide(L)'
;MGQTNIKVSEPIVSFLETVVPSPPGTTTGTHETDCTIRGGAGTLKLRAVPLPTQIVKLLERSEDALRNLREGVCDTVEVFELKKALLEEGVRWLKQMKGTWFSRRSDQQLR
;
A
#
# COMPACT_ATOMS: atom_id res chain seq x y z
N MET A 1 -12.13 0.33 41.79
CA MET A 1 -12.22 1.70 41.24
C MET A 1 -12.53 1.58 39.76
N GLY A 2 -13.79 1.75 39.36
CA GLY A 2 -14.20 1.73 37.95
C GLY A 2 -15.14 2.90 37.71
N GLN A 3 -14.94 3.64 36.61
CA GLN A 3 -15.81 4.75 36.24
C GLN A 3 -17.21 4.22 35.92
N THR A 4 -18.22 4.70 36.66
CA THR A 4 -19.62 4.25 36.57
C THR A 4 -20.48 5.08 35.60
N ASN A 5 -19.94 6.15 35.03
CA ASN A 5 -20.64 7.08 34.13
C ASN A 5 -19.89 7.27 32.80
N ILE A 6 -19.60 6.17 32.11
CA ILE A 6 -19.06 6.21 30.74
C ILE A 6 -20.22 6.03 29.76
N LYS A 7 -20.40 7.02 28.88
CA LYS A 7 -21.36 6.93 27.77
C LYS A 7 -20.64 6.30 26.59
N VAL A 8 -20.92 5.03 26.33
CA VAL A 8 -20.30 4.27 25.22
C VAL A 8 -21.24 4.31 24.02
N SER A 9 -20.70 4.58 22.83
CA SER A 9 -21.44 4.37 21.59
C SER A 9 -21.63 2.87 21.33
N GLU A 10 -22.69 2.51 20.61
CA GLU A 10 -22.85 1.14 20.13
C GLU A 10 -21.62 0.70 19.31
N PRO A 11 -21.24 -0.59 19.35
CA PRO A 11 -20.07 -1.07 18.63
C PRO A 11 -20.28 -0.93 17.12
N ILE A 12 -19.60 0.04 16.52
CA ILE A 12 -19.55 0.22 15.08
C ILE A 12 -18.22 -0.35 14.58
N VAL A 13 -18.29 -1.37 13.73
CA VAL A 13 -17.11 -1.88 13.04
C VAL A 13 -16.80 -0.94 11.89
N SER A 14 -15.60 -0.35 11.89
CA SER A 14 -15.14 0.45 10.76
C SER A 14 -14.88 -0.45 9.56
N PHE A 15 -15.55 -0.19 8.44
CA PHE A 15 -15.27 -0.87 7.19
C PHE A 15 -14.11 -0.19 6.46
N LEU A 16 -13.29 -0.98 5.78
CA LEU A 16 -12.22 -0.45 4.94
C LEU A 16 -12.72 -0.29 3.51
N GLU A 17 -12.42 0.85 2.90
CA GLU A 17 -12.71 1.10 1.49
C GLU A 17 -11.65 0.44 0.60
N THR A 18 -12.06 -0.11 -0.54
CA THR A 18 -11.15 -0.75 -1.50
C THR A 18 -11.41 -0.20 -2.91
N VAL A 19 -10.33 0.13 -3.62
CA VAL A 19 -10.43 0.56 -5.01
C VAL A 19 -10.70 -0.65 -5.91
N VAL A 20 -11.81 -0.58 -6.65
CA VAL A 20 -12.24 -1.63 -7.57
C VAL A 20 -11.35 -1.62 -8.83
N PRO A 21 -10.94 -2.79 -9.36
CA PRO A 21 -10.20 -2.85 -10.62
C PRO A 21 -10.98 -2.21 -11.78
N SER A 22 -10.28 -1.47 -12.64
CA SER A 22 -10.90 -0.89 -13.83
C SER A 22 -11.38 -1.98 -14.83
N PRO A 23 -12.51 -1.77 -15.53
CA PRO A 23 -13.01 -2.72 -16.51
C PRO A 23 -12.01 -2.95 -17.66
N PRO A 24 -11.96 -4.15 -18.25
CA PRO A 24 -11.08 -4.43 -19.39
C PRO A 24 -11.38 -3.48 -20.55
N GLY A 25 -10.34 -2.80 -21.07
CA GLY A 25 -10.46 -1.85 -22.19
C GLY A 25 -10.44 -0.37 -21.78
N THR A 26 -10.47 -0.04 -20.49
CA THR A 26 -10.20 1.33 -20.02
C THR A 26 -8.71 1.65 -20.06
N THR A 27 -8.34 2.82 -20.57
CA THR A 27 -6.96 3.29 -20.61
C THR A 27 -6.47 3.58 -19.19
N THR A 28 -5.26 3.13 -18.87
CA THR A 28 -4.65 3.22 -17.53
C THR A 28 -4.46 4.65 -17.00
N GLY A 29 -4.49 5.65 -17.87
CA GLY A 29 -4.32 7.07 -17.55
C GLY A 29 -5.58 7.77 -17.02
N THR A 30 -6.76 7.13 -17.09
CA THR A 30 -8.04 7.77 -16.70
C THR A 30 -8.26 7.91 -15.20
N HIS A 31 -7.34 7.40 -14.36
CA HIS A 31 -7.45 7.38 -12.90
C HIS A 31 -6.26 8.06 -12.20
N GLU A 32 -5.45 8.84 -12.92
CA GLU A 32 -4.41 9.66 -12.31
C GLU A 32 -5.04 10.92 -11.70
N THR A 33 -4.72 11.20 -10.44
CA THR A 33 -5.16 12.38 -9.70
C THR A 33 -3.97 13.31 -9.49
N ASP A 34 -4.08 14.54 -9.96
CA ASP A 34 -3.09 15.59 -9.72
C ASP A 34 -3.35 16.22 -8.34
N CYS A 35 -2.41 16.03 -7.42
CA CYS A 35 -2.46 16.58 -6.07
C CYS A 35 -1.49 17.77 -5.95
N THR A 36 -2.00 18.92 -5.54
CA THR A 36 -1.20 20.11 -5.24
C THR A 36 -0.89 20.19 -3.74
N ILE A 37 0.39 20.28 -3.42
CA ILE A 37 0.89 20.36 -2.04
C ILE A 37 1.20 21.84 -1.73
N ARG A 38 0.80 22.30 -0.54
CA ARG A 38 1.11 23.65 0.00
C ARG A 38 0.79 24.79 -0.99
N GLY A 39 -0.40 24.77 -1.60
CA GLY A 39 -0.87 25.85 -2.47
C GLY A 39 -0.08 26.00 -3.78
N GLY A 40 0.54 24.92 -4.28
CA GLY A 40 1.26 24.91 -5.55
C GLY A 40 2.78 24.84 -5.43
N ALA A 41 3.34 24.72 -4.21
CA ALA A 41 4.78 24.51 -4.01
C ALA A 41 5.28 23.16 -4.56
N GLY A 42 4.37 22.21 -4.82
CA GLY A 42 4.68 20.97 -5.50
C GLY A 42 3.43 20.29 -6.04
N THR A 43 3.56 19.59 -7.17
CA THR A 43 2.51 18.78 -7.78
C THR A 43 2.93 17.32 -7.81
N LEU A 44 2.05 16.43 -7.38
CA LEU A 44 2.25 14.98 -7.40
C LEU A 44 1.12 14.33 -8.18
N LYS A 45 1.46 13.43 -9.11
CA LYS A 45 0.47 12.57 -9.75
C LYS A 45 0.35 11.28 -8.97
N LEU A 46 -0.87 10.96 -8.55
CA LEU A 46 -1.18 9.74 -7.81
C LEU A 46 -2.14 8.86 -8.60
N ARG A 47 -2.03 7.55 -8.40
CA ARG A 47 -3.02 6.60 -8.90
C ARG A 47 -3.17 5.47 -7.89
N ALA A 48 -4.41 5.20 -7.50
CA ALA A 48 -4.73 4.06 -6.67
C ALA A 48 -4.98 2.82 -7.55
N VAL A 49 -4.41 1.69 -7.18
CA VAL A 49 -4.58 0.41 -7.89
C VAL A 49 -4.80 -0.72 -6.89
N PRO A 50 -5.62 -1.73 -7.24
CA PRO A 50 -5.83 -2.90 -6.39
C PRO A 50 -4.53 -3.70 -6.26
N LEU A 51 -4.17 -4.05 -5.03
CA LEU A 51 -3.03 -4.94 -4.75
C LEU A 51 -3.44 -6.41 -4.88
N PRO A 52 -2.51 -7.30 -5.28
CA PRO A 52 -2.74 -8.74 -5.21
C PRO A 52 -3.06 -9.16 -3.76
N THR A 53 -4.04 -10.04 -3.58
CA THR A 53 -4.46 -10.52 -2.25
C THR A 53 -3.32 -11.15 -1.46
N GLN A 54 -2.35 -11.76 -2.14
CA GLN A 54 -1.15 -12.34 -1.52
C GLN A 54 -0.31 -11.26 -0.83
N ILE A 55 -0.16 -10.08 -1.46
CA ILE A 55 0.56 -8.94 -0.86
C ILE A 55 -0.22 -8.41 0.33
N VAL A 56 -1.54 -8.26 0.20
CA VAL A 56 -2.37 -7.78 1.32
C VAL A 56 -2.23 -8.70 2.54
N LYS A 57 -2.35 -10.02 2.34
CA LYS A 57 -2.16 -11.01 3.41
C LYS A 57 -0.75 -11.01 4.00
N LEU A 58 0.28 -10.77 3.20
CA LEU A 58 1.65 -10.63 3.69
C LEU A 58 1.78 -9.40 4.60
N LEU A 59 1.21 -8.27 4.17
CA LEU A 59 1.24 -7.01 4.93
C LEU A 59 0.45 -7.14 6.24
N GLU A 60 -0.73 -7.75 6.22
CA GLU A 60 -1.54 -8.03 7.42
C GLU A 60 -0.78 -8.89 8.45
N ARG A 61 0.00 -9.87 7.98
CA ARG A 61 0.82 -10.72 8.86
C ARG A 61 2.08 -10.03 9.39
N SER A 62 2.46 -8.91 8.79
CA SER A 62 3.71 -8.21 9.09
C SER A 62 3.45 -6.92 9.90
N GLU A 63 2.44 -6.93 10.77
CA GLU A 63 1.98 -5.75 11.51
C GLU A 63 3.10 -5.10 12.32
N ASP A 64 3.96 -5.90 12.97
CA ASP A 64 5.09 -5.38 13.74
C ASP A 64 6.11 -4.63 12.87
N ALA A 65 6.45 -5.17 11.70
CA ALA A 65 7.32 -4.50 10.74
C ALA A 65 6.68 -3.19 10.23
N LEU A 66 5.37 -3.20 9.96
CA LEU A 66 4.64 -2.01 9.51
C LEU A 66 4.55 -0.95 10.61
N ARG A 67 4.40 -1.35 11.87
CA ARG A 67 4.45 -0.45 13.03
C ARG A 67 5.82 0.20 13.15
N ASN A 68 6.90 -0.59 13.09
CA ASN A 68 8.28 -0.08 13.13
C ASN A 68 8.55 0.92 11.99
N LEU A 69 8.13 0.60 10.76
CA LEU A 69 8.26 1.50 9.61
C LEU A 69 7.48 2.81 9.80
N ARG A 70 6.29 2.76 10.40
CA ARG A 70 5.49 3.96 10.68
C ARG A 70 6.16 4.88 11.69
N GLU A 71 6.90 4.30 12.63
CA GLU A 71 7.70 5.02 13.64
C GLU A 71 9.08 5.45 13.10
N GLY A 72 9.42 5.08 11.86
CA GLY A 72 10.70 5.40 11.24
C GLY A 72 11.85 4.46 11.65
N VAL A 73 11.55 3.35 12.31
CA VAL A 73 12.53 2.34 12.74
C VAL A 73 12.70 1.31 11.63
N CYS A 74 13.79 1.43 10.87
CA CYS A 74 14.04 0.57 9.71
C CYS A 74 14.98 -0.62 9.99
N ASP A 75 15.80 -0.54 11.03
CA ASP A 75 16.89 -1.50 11.29
C ASP A 75 16.45 -2.65 12.22
N THR A 76 15.29 -3.23 11.92
CA THR A 76 14.74 -4.39 12.66
C THR A 76 14.69 -5.61 11.77
N VAL A 77 14.78 -6.79 12.38
CA VAL A 77 14.78 -8.07 11.66
C VAL A 77 13.47 -8.24 10.90
N GLU A 78 12.35 -7.86 11.52
CA GLU A 78 11.01 -7.95 10.95
C GLU A 78 10.88 -7.07 9.70
N VAL A 79 11.42 -5.85 9.73
CA VAL A 79 11.43 -4.94 8.57
C VAL A 79 12.33 -5.48 7.46
N PHE A 80 13.47 -6.08 7.81
CA PHE A 80 14.36 -6.70 6.84
C PHE A 80 13.71 -7.91 6.14
N GLU A 81 13.07 -8.80 6.91
CA GLU A 81 12.35 -9.97 6.38
C GLU A 81 11.15 -9.55 5.51
N LEU A 82 10.38 -8.55 5.96
CA LEU A 82 9.29 -7.99 5.14
C LEU A 82 9.82 -7.43 3.82
N LYS A 83 10.92 -6.66 3.86
CA LYS A 83 11.56 -6.12 2.65
C LYS A 83 12.00 -7.24 1.71
N LYS A 84 12.63 -8.29 2.23
CA LYS A 84 13.07 -9.44 1.44
C LYS A 84 11.89 -10.15 0.77
N ALA A 85 10.83 -10.45 1.53
CA ALA A 85 9.63 -11.08 1.01
C ALA A 85 8.94 -10.25 -0.09
N LEU A 86 8.86 -8.92 0.10
CA LEU A 86 8.30 -8.01 -0.91
C LEU A 86 9.13 -7.97 -2.20
N LEU A 87 10.46 -8.00 -2.09
CA LEU A 87 11.36 -7.98 -3.25
C LEU A 87 11.36 -9.30 -4.02
N GLU A 88 11.30 -10.44 -3.33
CA GLU A 88 11.34 -11.76 -3.95
C GLU A 88 9.98 -12.21 -4.47
N GLU A 89 8.96 -12.20 -3.61
CA GLU A 89 7.62 -12.72 -3.93
C GLU A 89 6.66 -11.62 -4.38
N GLY A 90 6.73 -10.44 -3.74
CA GLY A 90 5.86 -9.31 -4.07
C GLY A 90 5.98 -8.88 -5.53
N VAL A 91 7.21 -8.75 -6.03
CA VAL A 91 7.46 -8.43 -7.45
C VAL A 91 6.88 -9.50 -8.38
N ARG A 92 6.97 -10.77 -8.01
CA ARG A 92 6.41 -11.89 -8.80
C ARG A 92 4.89 -11.79 -8.88
N TRP A 93 4.21 -11.56 -7.76
CA TRP A 93 2.75 -11.43 -7.72
C TRP A 93 2.25 -10.18 -8.46
N LEU A 94 2.96 -9.05 -8.36
CA LEU A 94 2.62 -7.83 -9.10
C LEU A 94 2.70 -8.03 -10.61
N LYS A 95 3.74 -8.72 -11.10
CA LYS A 95 3.90 -9.01 -12.54
C LYS A 95 2.78 -9.88 -13.11
N GLN A 96 2.11 -10.68 -12.29
CA GLN A 96 0.99 -11.52 -12.71
C GLN A 96 -0.32 -10.72 -12.81
N MET A 97 -0.41 -9.56 -12.17
CA MET A 97 -1.59 -8.71 -12.20
C MET A 97 -1.56 -7.77 -13.40
N LYS A 98 -2.71 -7.62 -14.07
CA LYS A 98 -2.89 -6.60 -15.11
C LYS A 98 -2.77 -5.21 -14.47
N GLY A 99 -1.94 -4.36 -15.05
CA GLY A 99 -1.73 -2.99 -14.59
C GLY A 99 -0.36 -2.46 -14.97
N THR A 100 -0.20 -1.14 -14.93
CA THR A 100 1.13 -0.51 -15.05
C THR A 100 1.76 -0.42 -13.68
N TRP A 101 2.64 -1.37 -13.36
CA TRP A 101 3.42 -1.34 -12.13
C TRP A 101 4.76 -0.68 -12.38
N PHE A 102 5.10 0.31 -11.56
CA PHE A 102 6.44 0.89 -11.59
C PHE A 102 7.41 -0.11 -10.97
N SER A 103 8.32 -0.63 -11.78
CA SER A 103 9.47 -1.38 -11.29
C SER A 103 10.73 -0.64 -11.73
N ARG A 104 11.66 -0.46 -10.79
CA ARG A 104 13.00 0.05 -11.14
C ARG A 104 13.64 -1.01 -12.03
N ARG A 105 13.95 -0.66 -13.29
CA ARG A 105 14.71 -1.52 -14.18
C ARG A 105 16.12 -1.67 -13.61
N SER A 106 16.67 -2.88 -13.62
CA SER A 106 18.08 -3.08 -13.32
C SER A 106 18.94 -2.48 -14.45
N ASP A 107 20.16 -2.04 -14.13
CA ASP A 107 21.07 -1.43 -15.12
C ASP A 107 21.37 -2.37 -16.30
N GLN A 108 21.23 -3.67 -16.08
CA GLN A 108 21.40 -4.72 -17.10
C GLN A 108 20.22 -4.80 -18.10
N GLN A 109 19.03 -4.31 -17.72
CA GLN A 109 17.85 -4.21 -18.60
C GLN A 109 17.73 -2.85 -19.30
N LEU A 110 18.65 -1.93 -19.03
CA LEU A 110 18.74 -0.61 -19.65
C LEU A 110 19.82 -0.55 -20.75
N ARG A 111 20.53 -1.65 -20.99
CA ARG A 111 21.47 -1.85 -22.10
C ARG A 111 20.87 -2.82 -23.12
#